data_AF-T1AQ84-F1
#
_entry.id   AF-T1AQ84-F1
#
_cell.length_a   1.000
_cell.length_b   1.000
_cell.length_c   1.000
_cell.angle_alpha   90.00
_cell.angle_beta   90.00
_cell.angle_gamma   90.00
#
_symmetry.space_group_name_H-M   'P 1'
#
loop_
_entity.id
_entity.type
_entity.pdbx_description
1 polymer ?
#
loop_
_entity_poly.entity_id
_entity_poly.type
_entity_poly.pdbx_seq_one_letter_code
_entity_poly.pdbx_strand_id
1 'polypeptide(L)'
;FMYRAQQGAPDPTLVFLPILIATSASTLVGLLGVAWMQRLKLWDPVALAYLGSGALLLGALLAGLATLSAAALASVSALVGNLVLFGVIVAFLLAGAIKRVPVYEAFIEGAKDGFDVARDLLPYLVAMLCAVGVLRASGALGYALEGIRWVVHGLGMNTDFVAALPTALVKPFSGSAARAMLIETMRHYGVDSFPALTAATMQGSTETTFYVVAVYFGAVGIKRVRHTVGCALLADLAGIIASILVCAWFFGGATHRG
;
A
#
# COMPACT_ATOMS: atom_id res chain seq x y z
N PHE A 1 -5.76 -7.81 6.73
CA PHE A 1 -6.51 -8.93 7.35
C PHE A 1 -5.75 -9.56 8.50
N MET A 2 -4.54 -10.10 8.29
CA MET A 2 -3.77 -10.78 9.35
C MET A 2 -3.58 -9.94 10.64
N TYR A 3 -3.24 -8.65 10.54
CA TYR A 3 -3.05 -7.83 11.75
C TYR A 3 -4.33 -7.61 12.53
N ARG A 4 -5.47 -7.48 11.83
CA ARG A 4 -6.78 -7.38 12.48
C ARG A 4 -7.14 -8.67 13.19
N ALA A 5 -6.92 -9.81 12.54
CA ALA A 5 -7.10 -11.12 13.16
C ALA A 5 -6.20 -11.29 14.41
N GLN A 6 -4.93 -10.88 14.33
CA GLN A 6 -3.99 -10.90 15.45
C GLN A 6 -4.38 -9.96 16.59
N GLN A 7 -5.09 -8.87 16.30
CA GLN A 7 -5.63 -7.93 17.30
C GLN A 7 -7.06 -8.30 17.74
N GLY A 8 -7.58 -9.48 17.37
CA GLY A 8 -8.87 -9.99 17.84
C GLY A 8 -10.09 -9.44 17.11
N ALA A 9 -9.97 -8.94 15.88
CA ALA A 9 -11.13 -8.48 15.11
C ALA A 9 -12.10 -9.65 14.81
N PRO A 10 -13.40 -9.50 15.08
CA PRO A 10 -14.41 -10.51 14.78
C PRO A 10 -14.55 -10.75 13.27
N ASP A 11 -14.43 -9.70 12.47
CA ASP A 11 -14.33 -9.80 11.01
C ASP A 11 -13.09 -9.04 10.50
N PRO A 12 -11.94 -9.74 10.36
CA PRO A 12 -10.71 -9.15 9.86
C PRO A 12 -10.83 -8.60 8.44
N THR A 13 -11.81 -9.05 7.64
CA THR A 13 -11.98 -8.72 6.22
C THR A 13 -12.79 -7.45 5.97
N LEU A 14 -13.37 -6.83 7.01
CA LEU A 14 -14.16 -5.60 6.90
C LEU A 14 -13.47 -4.45 6.13
N VAL A 15 -12.14 -4.40 6.11
CA VAL A 15 -11.37 -3.38 5.37
C VAL A 15 -11.12 -3.73 3.90
N PHE A 16 -11.51 -4.91 3.42
CA PHE A 16 -11.23 -5.36 2.06
C PHE A 16 -11.79 -4.40 1.00
N LEU A 17 -13.09 -4.12 1.07
CA LEU A 17 -13.75 -3.26 0.09
C LEU A 17 -13.26 -1.80 0.17
N PRO A 18 -13.08 -1.21 1.37
CA PRO A 18 -12.41 0.09 1.50
C PRO A 18 -11.01 0.13 0.88
N ILE A 19 -10.17 -0.89 1.12
CA ILE A 19 -8.83 -0.99 0.52
C ILE A 19 -8.94 -1.00 -0.99
N LEU A 20 -9.82 -1.85 -1.54
CA LEU A 20 -9.99 -1.97 -2.98
C LEU A 20 -10.37 -0.66 -3.66
N ILE A 21 -11.33 0.08 -3.08
CA ILE A 21 -11.76 1.38 -3.62
C ILE A 21 -10.64 2.41 -3.50
N ALA A 22 -9.97 2.48 -2.34
CA ALA A 22 -8.86 3.41 -2.13
C ALA A 22 -7.66 3.13 -3.07
N THR A 23 -7.31 1.86 -3.27
CA THR A 23 -6.28 1.44 -4.22
C THR A 23 -6.66 1.78 -5.65
N SER A 24 -7.93 1.61 -6.03
CA SER A 24 -8.42 1.96 -7.36
C SER A 24 -8.32 3.47 -7.62
N ALA A 25 -8.69 4.29 -6.64
CA ALA A 25 -8.55 5.75 -6.70
C ALA A 25 -7.07 6.18 -6.79
N SER A 26 -6.21 5.62 -5.94
CA SER A 26 -4.75 5.84 -5.97
C SER A 26 -4.16 5.48 -7.33
N THR A 27 -4.50 4.30 -7.86
CA THR A 27 -4.01 3.80 -9.16
C THR A 27 -4.45 4.71 -10.30
N LEU A 28 -5.71 5.14 -10.31
CA LEU A 28 -6.23 6.03 -11.34
C LEU A 28 -5.51 7.38 -11.30
N VAL A 29 -5.34 7.98 -10.12
CA VAL A 29 -4.61 9.24 -9.97
C VAL A 29 -3.14 9.09 -10.35
N GLY A 30 -2.50 7.98 -10.00
CA GLY A 30 -1.13 7.67 -10.42
C GLY A 30 -1.00 7.59 -11.94
N LEU A 31 -1.90 6.83 -12.59
CA LEU A 31 -1.95 6.71 -14.06
C LEU A 31 -2.14 8.07 -14.73
N LEU A 32 -3.14 8.84 -14.29
CA LEU A 32 -3.44 10.17 -14.83
C LEU A 32 -2.30 11.15 -14.58
N GLY A 33 -1.68 11.11 -13.40
CA GLY A 33 -0.53 11.94 -13.03
C GLY A 33 0.68 11.68 -13.91
N VAL A 34 1.01 10.40 -14.15
CA VAL A 34 2.08 10.00 -15.08
C VAL A 34 1.72 10.41 -16.51
N ALA A 35 0.49 10.15 -16.95
CA ALA A 35 0.04 10.51 -18.29
C ALA A 35 0.12 12.02 -18.54
N TRP A 36 -0.25 12.83 -17.56
CA TRP A 36 -0.14 14.28 -17.65
C TRP A 36 1.33 14.73 -17.70
N MET A 37 2.16 14.22 -16.78
CA MET A 37 3.58 14.59 -16.69
C MET A 37 4.39 14.19 -17.93
N GLN A 38 4.09 13.01 -18.49
CA GLN A 38 4.76 12.48 -19.69
C GLN A 38 4.04 12.82 -21.00
N ARG A 39 2.92 13.58 -20.94
CA ARG A 39 2.08 13.93 -22.09
C ARG A 39 1.66 12.70 -22.90
N LEU A 40 1.32 11.60 -22.22
CA LEU A 40 0.83 10.39 -22.85
C LEU A 40 -0.55 10.65 -23.45
N LYS A 41 -0.73 10.23 -24.71
CA LYS A 41 -2.02 10.27 -25.38
C LYS A 41 -2.85 9.08 -24.92
N LEU A 42 -3.57 9.22 -23.80
CA LEU A 42 -4.45 8.17 -23.29
C LEU A 42 -5.56 7.76 -24.27
N TRP A 43 -5.87 8.64 -25.23
CA TRP A 43 -6.83 8.41 -26.30
C TRP A 43 -6.27 7.62 -27.49
N ASP A 44 -4.98 7.28 -27.46
CA ASP A 44 -4.38 6.42 -28.48
C ASP A 44 -5.08 5.04 -28.46
N PRO A 45 -5.48 4.48 -29.61
CA PRO A 45 -6.19 3.20 -29.66
C PRO A 45 -5.45 2.05 -28.97
N VAL A 46 -4.11 2.04 -29.04
CA VAL A 46 -3.30 1.00 -28.38
C VAL A 46 -3.30 1.20 -26.87
N ALA A 47 -3.15 2.46 -26.41
CA ALA A 47 -3.24 2.77 -24.99
C ALA A 47 -4.62 2.43 -24.42
N LEU A 48 -5.69 2.78 -25.13
CA LEU A 48 -7.07 2.44 -24.76
C LEU A 48 -7.30 0.93 -24.78
N ALA A 49 -6.71 0.19 -25.72
CA ALA A 49 -6.83 -1.27 -25.74
C ALA A 49 -6.20 -1.91 -24.50
N TYR A 50 -4.99 -1.48 -24.10
CA TYR A 50 -4.34 -1.98 -22.88
C TYR A 50 -5.08 -1.54 -21.61
N LEU A 51 -5.44 -0.27 -21.49
CA LEU A 51 -6.16 0.25 -20.32
C LEU A 51 -7.56 -0.35 -20.20
N GLY A 52 -8.28 -0.45 -21.33
CA GLY A 52 -9.62 -1.02 -21.40
C GLY A 52 -9.62 -2.51 -21.09
N SER A 53 -8.70 -3.30 -21.66
CA SER A 53 -8.58 -4.73 -21.34
C SER A 53 -8.19 -4.95 -19.88
N GLY A 54 -7.23 -4.18 -19.34
CA GLY A 54 -6.86 -4.22 -17.94
C GLY A 54 -8.04 -3.86 -17.01
N ALA A 55 -8.77 -2.80 -17.33
CA ALA A 55 -9.95 -2.37 -16.57
C ALA A 55 -11.09 -3.41 -16.63
N LEU A 56 -11.31 -4.05 -17.78
CA LEU A 56 -12.30 -5.12 -17.93
C LEU A 56 -11.91 -6.37 -17.14
N LEU A 57 -10.65 -6.80 -17.21
CA LEU A 57 -10.15 -7.94 -16.46
C LEU A 57 -10.25 -7.70 -14.95
N LEU A 58 -9.83 -6.50 -14.50
CA LEU A 58 -9.96 -6.13 -13.11
C LEU A 58 -11.44 -6.03 -12.71
N GLY A 59 -12.27 -5.35 -13.49
CA GLY A 59 -13.71 -5.22 -13.23
C GLY A 59 -14.43 -6.57 -13.15
N ALA A 60 -14.13 -7.50 -14.05
CA ALA A 60 -14.67 -8.86 -14.03
C ALA A 60 -14.20 -9.65 -12.80
N LEU A 61 -12.91 -9.53 -12.45
CA LEU A 61 -12.37 -10.12 -11.22
C LEU A 61 -13.09 -9.58 -9.99
N LEU A 62 -13.22 -8.25 -9.88
CA LEU A 62 -13.87 -7.61 -8.72
C LEU A 62 -15.35 -7.95 -8.65
N ALA A 63 -16.07 -7.96 -9.78
CA ALA A 63 -17.46 -8.38 -9.83
C ALA A 63 -17.62 -9.84 -9.38
N GLY A 64 -16.73 -10.74 -9.83
CA GLY A 64 -16.70 -12.13 -9.37
C GLY A 64 -16.45 -12.25 -7.87
N LEU A 65 -15.41 -11.57 -7.35
CA LEU A 65 -15.07 -11.58 -5.93
C LEU A 65 -16.17 -10.96 -5.06
N ALA A 66 -16.90 -9.95 -5.56
CA ALA A 66 -18.00 -9.31 -4.85
C ALA A 66 -19.22 -10.22 -4.65
N THR A 67 -19.36 -11.31 -5.42
CA THR A 67 -20.41 -12.31 -5.19
C THR A 67 -20.11 -13.27 -4.04
N LEU A 68 -18.86 -13.31 -3.55
CA LEU A 68 -18.44 -14.21 -2.49
C LEU A 68 -18.75 -13.64 -1.11
N SER A 69 -19.05 -14.52 -0.15
CA SER A 69 -19.09 -14.14 1.26
C SER A 69 -17.69 -13.78 1.77
N ALA A 70 -17.61 -12.97 2.83
CA ALA A 70 -16.34 -12.59 3.46
C ALA A 70 -15.44 -13.79 3.81
N ALA A 71 -16.04 -14.86 4.33
CA ALA A 71 -15.34 -16.10 4.66
C ALA A 71 -14.81 -16.83 3.41
N ALA A 72 -15.60 -16.90 2.34
CA ALA A 72 -15.18 -17.50 1.07
C ALA A 72 -14.11 -16.65 0.37
N LEU A 73 -14.21 -15.32 0.43
CA LEU A 73 -13.22 -14.41 -0.12
C LEU A 73 -11.87 -14.58 0.56
N ALA A 74 -11.84 -14.72 1.89
CA ALA A 74 -10.62 -14.96 2.65
C ALA A 74 -9.96 -16.30 2.28
N SER A 75 -10.74 -17.39 2.19
CA SER A 75 -10.22 -18.71 1.86
C SER A 75 -9.73 -18.80 0.41
N VAL A 76 -10.49 -18.25 -0.54
CA VAL A 76 -10.09 -18.19 -1.96
C VAL A 76 -8.84 -17.33 -2.13
N SER A 77 -8.78 -16.15 -1.51
CA SER A 77 -7.61 -15.27 -1.60
C SER A 77 -6.35 -15.93 -1.05
N ALA A 78 -6.46 -16.65 0.08
CA ALA A 78 -5.35 -17.38 0.66
C ALA A 78 -4.90 -18.56 -0.20
N LEU A 79 -5.84 -19.37 -0.70
CA LEU A 79 -5.55 -20.51 -1.56
C LEU A 79 -4.89 -20.07 -2.87
N VAL A 80 -5.48 -19.10 -3.57
CA VAL A 80 -4.95 -18.55 -4.81
C VAL A 80 -3.58 -17.94 -4.58
N GLY A 81 -3.41 -17.12 -3.53
CA GLY A 81 -2.11 -16.51 -3.21
C GLY A 81 -1.01 -17.56 -2.99
N ASN A 82 -1.30 -18.60 -2.21
CA ASN A 82 -0.35 -19.68 -1.93
C ASN A 82 -0.05 -20.51 -3.19
N LEU A 83 -1.06 -20.84 -3.99
CA LEU A 83 -0.89 -21.60 -5.24
C LEU A 83 -0.11 -20.80 -6.29
N VAL A 84 -0.35 -19.50 -6.41
CA VAL A 84 0.42 -18.62 -7.31
C VAL A 84 1.87 -18.55 -6.86
N LEU A 85 2.13 -18.32 -5.56
CA LEU A 85 3.49 -18.27 -5.04
C LEU A 85 4.24 -19.59 -5.29
N PHE A 86 3.61 -20.72 -4.93
CA PHE A 86 4.18 -22.04 -5.15
C PHE A 86 4.37 -22.32 -6.65
N GLY A 87 3.38 -21.96 -7.48
CA GLY A 87 3.40 -22.12 -8.92
C GLY A 87 4.54 -21.32 -9.58
N VAL A 88 4.81 -20.10 -9.14
CA VAL A 88 5.93 -19.29 -9.63
C VAL A 88 7.27 -19.95 -9.30
N ILE A 89 7.44 -20.47 -8.08
CA ILE A 89 8.65 -21.19 -7.68
C ILE A 89 8.84 -22.43 -8.57
N VAL A 90 7.79 -23.25 -8.71
CA VAL A 90 7.81 -24.45 -9.57
C VAL A 90 8.08 -24.08 -11.03
N ALA A 91 7.49 -22.99 -11.54
CA ALA A 91 7.73 -22.52 -12.90
C ALA A 91 9.20 -22.14 -13.14
N PHE A 92 9.86 -21.47 -12.18
CA PHE A 92 11.30 -21.19 -12.29
C PHE A 92 12.14 -22.47 -12.26
N LEU A 93 11.83 -23.42 -11.38
CA LEU A 93 12.54 -24.70 -11.32
C LEU A 93 12.37 -25.51 -12.62
N LEU A 94 11.14 -25.58 -13.16
CA LEU A 94 10.84 -26.25 -14.42
C LEU A 94 11.52 -25.55 -15.60
N ALA A 95 11.46 -24.22 -15.68
CA ALA A 95 12.14 -23.46 -16.72
C ALA A 95 13.66 -23.68 -16.67
N GLY A 96 14.25 -23.73 -15.47
CA GLY A 96 15.65 -24.09 -15.26
C GLY A 96 15.96 -25.51 -15.73
N ALA A 97 15.12 -26.49 -15.38
CA ALA A 97 15.28 -27.88 -15.80
C ALA A 97 15.17 -28.06 -17.32
N ILE A 98 14.17 -27.44 -17.96
CA ILE A 98 13.96 -27.47 -19.43
C ILE A 98 15.15 -26.87 -20.15
N LYS A 99 15.66 -25.73 -19.66
CA LYS A 99 16.83 -25.05 -20.23
C LYS A 99 18.16 -25.65 -19.78
N ARG A 100 18.15 -26.72 -18.97
CA ARG A 100 19.32 -27.38 -18.39
C ARG A 100 20.26 -26.40 -17.66
N VAL A 101 19.67 -25.43 -16.98
CA VAL A 101 20.39 -24.49 -16.13
C VAL A 101 20.72 -25.19 -14.80
N PRO A 102 21.95 -25.08 -14.28
CA PRO A 102 22.30 -25.54 -12.94
C PRO A 102 21.61 -24.64 -11.89
N VAL A 103 20.36 -24.99 -11.55
CA VAL A 103 19.45 -24.11 -10.79
C VAL A 103 19.99 -23.79 -9.40
N TYR A 104 20.65 -24.75 -8.74
CA TYR A 104 21.23 -24.54 -7.42
C TYR A 104 22.36 -23.51 -7.47
N GLU A 105 23.29 -23.67 -8.41
CA GLU A 105 24.42 -22.77 -8.61
C GLU A 105 23.94 -21.36 -8.98
N ALA A 106 23.00 -21.25 -9.92
CA ALA A 106 22.39 -19.98 -10.30
C ALA A 106 21.67 -19.29 -9.13
N PHE A 107 21.01 -20.07 -8.26
CA PHE A 107 20.41 -19.53 -7.04
C PHE A 107 21.46 -18.99 -6.06
N ILE A 108 22.56 -19.73 -5.85
CA ILE A 108 23.65 -19.29 -4.95
C ILE A 108 24.34 -18.04 -5.51
N GLU A 109 24.57 -17.97 -6.81
CA GLU A 109 25.12 -16.79 -7.48
C GLU A 109 24.19 -15.58 -7.33
N GLY A 110 22.91 -15.73 -7.66
CA GLY A 110 21.92 -14.67 -7.45
C GLY A 110 21.76 -14.25 -5.99
N ALA A 111 21.91 -15.17 -5.05
CA ALA A 111 21.92 -14.85 -3.62
C ALA A 111 23.13 -14.00 -3.22
N LYS A 112 24.32 -14.25 -3.80
CA LYS A 112 25.52 -13.42 -3.59
C LYS A 112 25.37 -12.03 -4.19
N ASP A 113 24.84 -11.92 -5.40
CA ASP A 113 24.55 -10.62 -6.03
C ASP A 113 23.55 -9.80 -5.18
N GLY A 114 22.59 -10.49 -4.55
CA GLY A 114 21.67 -9.88 -3.60
C GLY A 114 22.36 -9.21 -2.40
N PHE A 115 23.53 -9.71 -1.95
CA PHE A 115 24.31 -9.06 -0.89
C PHE A 115 24.94 -7.74 -1.36
N ASP A 116 25.44 -7.68 -2.59
CA ASP A 116 26.00 -6.45 -3.15
C ASP A 116 24.90 -5.38 -3.28
N VAL A 117 23.72 -5.77 -3.80
CA VAL A 117 22.55 -4.88 -3.85
C VAL A 117 22.16 -4.41 -2.44
N ALA A 118 22.13 -5.31 -1.45
CA ALA A 118 21.80 -4.94 -0.07
C ALA A 118 22.81 -3.94 0.52
N ARG A 119 24.12 -4.13 0.28
CA ARG A 119 25.18 -3.22 0.71
C ARG A 119 24.96 -1.82 0.12
N ASP A 120 24.67 -1.74 -1.17
CA ASP A 120 24.51 -0.48 -1.88
C ASP A 120 23.25 0.29 -1.43
N LEU A 121 22.20 -0.43 -1.01
CA LEU A 121 20.96 0.13 -0.51
C LEU A 121 20.99 0.51 0.97
N LEU A 122 21.81 -0.16 1.78
CA LEU A 122 21.84 -0.03 3.24
C LEU A 122 21.95 1.44 3.73
N PRO A 123 22.82 2.30 3.17
CA PRO A 123 22.92 3.70 3.61
C PRO A 123 21.61 4.48 3.46
N TYR A 124 20.89 4.30 2.35
CA TYR A 124 19.62 4.98 2.10
C TYR A 124 18.54 4.52 3.07
N LEU A 125 18.48 3.21 3.33
CA LEU A 125 17.52 2.63 4.26
C LEU A 125 17.77 3.09 5.70
N VAL A 126 19.04 3.10 6.15
CA VAL A 126 19.40 3.57 7.49
C VAL A 126 19.04 5.04 7.67
N ALA A 127 19.42 5.91 6.72
CA ALA A 127 19.11 7.33 6.80
C ALA A 127 17.60 7.59 6.91
N MET A 128 16.81 6.90 6.08
CA MET A 128 15.36 7.01 6.08
C MET A 128 14.71 6.50 7.38
N LEU A 129 15.12 5.32 7.87
CA LEU A 129 14.60 4.75 9.12
C LEU A 129 15.00 5.60 10.34
N CYS A 130 16.22 6.15 10.36
CA CYS A 130 16.65 7.10 11.37
C CYS A 130 15.80 8.38 11.34
N ALA A 131 15.52 8.94 10.16
CA ALA A 131 14.66 10.12 10.02
C ALA A 131 13.25 9.88 10.56
N VAL A 132 12.65 8.71 10.25
CA VAL A 132 11.35 8.31 10.82
C VAL A 132 11.44 8.18 12.35
N GLY A 133 12.52 7.59 12.87
CA GLY A 133 12.77 7.47 14.31
C GLY A 133 12.84 8.84 15.01
N VAL A 134 13.61 9.78 14.44
CA VAL A 134 13.73 11.16 14.95
C VAL A 134 12.39 11.89 14.88
N LEU A 135 11.64 11.77 13.78
CA LEU A 135 10.33 12.38 13.62
C LEU A 135 9.33 11.91 14.69
N ARG A 136 9.37 10.61 15.04
CA ARG A 136 8.56 10.04 16.15
C ARG A 136 9.03 10.52 17.51
N ALA A 137 10.33 10.43 17.79
CA ALA A 137 10.88 10.72 19.11
C ALA A 137 10.86 12.22 19.46
N SER A 138 10.91 13.10 18.46
CA SER A 138 10.92 14.55 18.64
C SER A 138 9.56 15.17 18.99
N GLY A 139 8.46 14.42 18.88
CA GLY A 139 7.11 14.95 19.03
C GLY A 139 6.62 15.79 17.83
N ALA A 140 7.45 16.01 16.82
CA ALA A 140 7.10 16.76 15.61
C ALA A 140 5.88 16.17 14.88
N LEU A 141 5.77 14.83 14.83
CA LEU A 141 4.59 14.18 14.29
C LEU A 141 3.32 14.55 15.07
N GLY A 142 3.38 14.62 16.40
CA GLY A 142 2.25 15.03 17.23
C GLY A 142 1.80 16.46 16.94
N TYR A 143 2.75 17.41 16.86
CA TYR A 143 2.44 18.80 16.50
C TYR A 143 1.84 18.93 15.09
N ALA A 144 2.34 18.15 14.13
CA ALA A 144 1.78 18.15 12.77
C ALA A 144 0.33 17.65 12.77
N LEU A 145 0.03 16.58 13.52
CA LEU A 145 -1.33 16.06 13.65
C LEU A 145 -2.27 17.04 14.35
N GLU A 146 -1.79 17.75 15.36
CA GLU A 146 -2.59 18.77 16.04
C GLU A 146 -2.87 19.98 15.13
N GLY A 147 -1.89 20.39 14.31
CA GLY A 147 -2.11 21.39 13.27
C GLY A 147 -3.16 20.96 12.25
N ILE A 148 -3.11 19.70 11.79
CA ILE A 148 -4.14 19.14 10.89
C ILE A 148 -5.49 19.12 11.59
N ARG A 149 -5.56 18.67 12.85
CA ARG A 149 -6.79 18.66 13.64
C ARG A 149 -7.39 20.06 13.74
N TRP A 150 -6.58 21.07 14.04
CA TRP A 150 -7.02 22.46 14.15
C TRP A 150 -7.60 22.99 12.84
N VAL A 151 -6.93 22.75 11.71
CA VAL A 151 -7.42 23.16 10.37
C VAL A 151 -8.74 22.45 10.04
N VAL A 152 -8.78 21.12 10.18
CA VAL A 152 -9.96 20.30 9.85
C VAL A 152 -11.15 20.68 10.72
N HIS A 153 -10.93 20.89 12.02
CA HIS A 153 -11.95 21.36 12.95
C HIS A 153 -12.44 22.77 12.57
N GLY A 154 -11.54 23.68 12.19
CA GLY A 154 -11.90 25.02 11.71
C GLY A 154 -12.75 25.03 10.44
N LEU A 155 -12.65 23.97 9.61
CA LEU A 155 -13.50 23.74 8.45
C LEU A 155 -14.84 23.04 8.80
N GLY A 156 -15.11 22.77 10.08
CA GLY A 156 -16.32 22.09 10.54
C GLY A 156 -16.37 20.60 10.20
N MET A 157 -15.23 19.98 9.88
CA MET A 157 -15.13 18.58 9.50
C MET A 157 -14.78 17.69 10.71
N ASN A 158 -15.21 16.42 10.68
CA ASN A 158 -14.85 15.45 11.72
C ASN A 158 -13.33 15.19 11.71
N THR A 159 -12.70 15.18 12.89
CA THR A 159 -11.25 14.98 13.07
C THR A 159 -10.85 13.55 13.50
N ASP A 160 -11.78 12.60 13.57
CA ASP A 160 -11.53 11.22 14.02
C ASP A 160 -10.49 10.51 13.15
N PHE A 161 -10.43 10.84 11.85
CA PHE A 161 -9.44 10.25 10.94
C PHE A 161 -8.01 10.71 11.24
N VAL A 162 -7.82 11.81 11.98
CA VAL A 162 -6.47 12.34 12.28
C VAL A 162 -5.63 11.31 13.04
N ALA A 163 -6.26 10.50 13.90
CA ALA A 163 -5.60 9.43 14.63
C ALA A 163 -5.10 8.27 13.72
N ALA A 164 -5.56 8.19 12.47
CA ALA A 164 -5.09 7.22 11.48
C ALA A 164 -3.89 7.73 10.66
N LEU A 165 -3.71 9.06 10.57
CA LEU A 165 -2.68 9.69 9.74
C LEU A 165 -1.23 9.32 10.05
N PRO A 166 -0.82 8.96 11.30
CA PRO A 166 0.54 8.46 11.53
C PRO A 166 0.91 7.29 10.60
N THR A 167 -0.03 6.39 10.34
CA THR A 167 0.18 5.25 9.43
C THR A 167 0.46 5.74 8.01
N ALA A 168 -0.37 6.65 7.50
CA ALA A 168 -0.21 7.23 6.18
C ALA A 168 1.08 8.04 6.01
N LEU A 169 1.46 8.85 7.00
CA LEU A 169 2.64 9.73 6.91
C LEU A 169 3.95 8.95 6.94
N VAL A 170 4.00 7.84 7.67
CA VAL A 170 5.20 6.99 7.77
C VAL A 170 5.32 6.04 6.58
N LYS A 171 4.19 5.65 5.97
CA LYS A 171 4.12 4.61 4.93
C LYS A 171 5.01 4.86 3.71
N PRO A 172 5.12 6.07 3.12
CA PRO A 172 6.03 6.33 2.00
C PRO A 172 7.49 5.96 2.29
N PHE A 173 7.91 6.02 3.55
CA PHE A 173 9.27 5.71 3.99
C PHE A 173 9.45 4.23 4.37
N SER A 174 8.47 3.64 5.05
CA SER A 174 8.60 2.26 5.52
C SER A 174 7.25 1.58 5.78
N GLY A 175 7.04 0.44 5.13
CA GLY A 175 5.85 -0.39 5.31
C GLY A 175 5.79 -1.06 6.69
N SER A 176 6.95 -1.39 7.28
CA SER A 176 7.03 -2.00 8.61
C SER A 176 6.80 -0.97 9.72
N ALA A 177 7.33 0.25 9.57
CA ALA A 177 7.08 1.34 10.52
C ALA A 177 5.61 1.79 10.47
N ALA A 178 5.02 1.92 9.29
CA ALA A 178 3.59 2.21 9.15
C ALA A 178 2.70 1.12 9.74
N ARG A 179 3.09 -0.16 9.59
CA ARG A 179 2.41 -1.28 10.25
C ARG A 179 2.51 -1.19 11.78
N ALA A 180 3.63 -0.73 12.33
CA ALA A 180 3.73 -0.50 13.77
C ALA A 180 2.75 0.59 14.23
N MET A 181 2.63 1.69 13.47
CA MET A 181 1.64 2.75 13.73
C MET A 181 0.21 2.21 13.66
N LEU A 182 -0.11 1.37 12.67
CA LEU A 182 -1.40 0.70 12.58
C LEU A 182 -1.73 -0.11 13.83
N ILE A 183 -0.78 -0.93 14.30
CA ILE A 183 -0.96 -1.76 15.50
C ILE A 183 -1.12 -0.88 16.74
N GLU A 184 -0.39 0.22 16.83
CA GLU A 184 -0.54 1.21 17.91
C GLU A 184 -1.93 1.85 17.91
N THR A 185 -2.44 2.28 16.75
CA THR A 185 -3.82 2.77 16.59
C THR A 185 -4.84 1.72 17.02
N MET A 186 -4.69 0.46 16.60
CA MET A 186 -5.59 -0.64 17.01
C MET A 186 -5.58 -0.89 18.51
N ARG A 187 -4.40 -0.83 19.15
CA ARG A 187 -4.27 -1.02 20.60
C ARG A 187 -4.86 0.13 21.39
N HIS A 188 -4.73 1.35 20.90
CA HIS A 188 -5.18 2.54 21.60
C HIS A 188 -6.69 2.77 21.45
N TYR A 189 -7.24 2.62 20.24
CA TYR A 189 -8.64 2.93 19.94
C TYR A 189 -9.55 1.71 19.82
N GLY A 190 -8.98 0.50 19.73
CA GLY A 190 -9.71 -0.74 19.43
C GLY A 190 -9.66 -1.09 17.94
N VAL A 191 -9.63 -2.39 17.63
CA VAL A 191 -9.36 -2.91 16.27
C VAL A 191 -10.43 -2.56 15.22
N ASP A 192 -11.67 -2.33 15.65
CA ASP A 192 -12.81 -1.97 14.80
C ASP A 192 -13.22 -0.49 14.95
N SER A 193 -12.40 0.31 15.64
CA SER A 193 -12.61 1.76 15.73
C SER A 193 -12.42 2.43 14.37
N PHE A 194 -13.12 3.55 14.15
CA PHE A 194 -12.99 4.34 12.92
C PHE A 194 -11.52 4.70 12.57
N PRO A 195 -10.67 5.16 13.52
CA PRO A 195 -9.25 5.39 13.25
C PRO A 195 -8.50 4.11 12.85
N ALA A 196 -8.76 2.97 13.52
CA ALA A 196 -8.09 1.71 13.22
C ALA A 196 -8.47 1.15 11.85
N LEU A 197 -9.75 1.23 11.47
CA LEU A 197 -10.25 0.85 10.16
C LEU A 197 -9.65 1.74 9.06
N THR A 198 -9.61 3.05 9.29
CA THR A 198 -9.01 4.01 8.35
C THR A 198 -7.51 3.78 8.18
N ALA A 199 -6.78 3.57 9.28
CA ALA A 199 -5.35 3.25 9.25
C ALA A 199 -5.09 1.91 8.53
N ALA A 200 -5.93 0.90 8.75
CA ALA A 200 -5.82 -0.39 8.08
C ALA A 200 -6.04 -0.25 6.56
N THR A 201 -6.98 0.59 6.16
CA THR A 201 -7.24 0.91 4.75
C THR A 201 -6.03 1.60 4.13
N MET A 202 -5.51 2.66 4.76
CA MET A 202 -4.30 3.37 4.30
C MET A 202 -3.09 2.44 4.16
N GLN A 203 -2.86 1.57 5.16
CA GLN A 203 -1.76 0.60 5.14
C GLN A 203 -1.83 -0.35 3.94
N GLY A 204 -3.04 -0.69 3.51
CA GLY A 204 -3.31 -1.61 2.40
C GLY A 204 -3.44 -0.96 1.02
N SER A 205 -3.62 0.36 0.94
CA SER A 205 -3.95 1.06 -0.30
C SER A 205 -2.86 2.02 -0.81
N THR A 206 -1.81 2.26 -0.01
CA THR A 206 -0.72 3.18 -0.33
C THR A 206 0.63 2.48 -0.36
N GLU A 207 1.61 3.10 -1.02
CA GLU A 207 2.91 2.50 -1.30
C GLU A 207 4.02 3.04 -0.40
N THR A 208 5.13 2.30 -0.36
CA THR A 208 6.36 2.76 0.30
C THR A 208 7.19 3.56 -0.69
N THR A 209 6.67 4.69 -1.17
CA THR A 209 7.20 5.45 -2.31
C THR A 209 8.71 5.70 -2.27
N PHE A 210 9.24 6.26 -1.19
CA PHE A 210 10.68 6.57 -1.10
C PHE A 210 11.53 5.30 -0.97
N TYR A 211 11.03 4.28 -0.26
CA TYR A 211 11.69 2.98 -0.16
C TYR A 211 11.75 2.29 -1.53
N VAL A 212 10.64 2.23 -2.25
CA VAL A 212 10.54 1.63 -3.59
C VAL A 212 11.47 2.32 -4.57
N VAL A 213 11.50 3.66 -4.56
CA VAL A 213 12.44 4.42 -5.38
C VAL A 213 13.87 4.09 -5.00
N ALA A 214 14.24 4.16 -3.71
CA ALA A 214 15.61 3.87 -3.27
C ALA A 214 16.06 2.45 -3.65
N VAL A 215 15.23 1.44 -3.37
CA VAL A 215 15.56 0.02 -3.60
C VAL A 215 15.55 -0.34 -5.08
N TYR A 216 14.47 -0.05 -5.79
CA TYR A 216 14.35 -0.46 -7.20
C TYR A 216 15.22 0.38 -8.11
N PHE A 217 15.29 1.70 -7.90
CA PHE A 217 16.10 2.54 -8.78
C PHE A 217 17.58 2.44 -8.40
N GLY A 218 17.88 2.23 -7.11
CA GLY A 218 19.23 1.93 -6.64
C GLY A 218 19.79 0.65 -7.25
N ALA A 219 19.01 -0.44 -7.25
CA ALA A 219 19.45 -1.74 -7.78
C ALA A 219 19.81 -1.72 -9.27
N VAL A 220 19.20 -0.84 -10.07
CA VAL A 220 19.49 -0.68 -11.51
C VAL A 220 20.22 0.63 -11.85
N GLY A 221 20.72 1.36 -10.85
CA GLY A 221 21.53 2.58 -11.04
C GLY A 221 20.80 3.78 -11.66
N ILE A 222 19.47 3.86 -11.56
CA ILE A 222 18.68 4.98 -12.10
C ILE A 222 18.85 6.21 -11.21
N LYS A 223 19.47 7.27 -11.75
CA LYS A 223 19.70 8.54 -11.04
C LYS A 223 18.61 9.61 -11.25
N ARG A 224 17.74 9.44 -12.25
CA ARG A 224 16.73 10.45 -12.65
C ARG A 224 15.32 10.04 -12.20
N VAL A 225 14.95 10.46 -10.99
CA VAL A 225 13.67 10.11 -10.32
C VAL A 225 12.61 11.22 -10.34
N ARG A 226 12.89 12.38 -10.96
CA ARG A 226 12.14 13.64 -10.71
C ARG A 226 10.62 13.53 -10.87
N HIS A 227 10.13 12.76 -11.84
CA HIS A 227 8.70 12.61 -12.10
C HIS A 227 8.10 11.44 -11.32
N THR A 228 8.90 10.43 -11.00
CA THR A 228 8.46 9.23 -10.27
C THR A 228 7.98 9.59 -8.87
N VAL A 229 8.79 10.34 -8.12
CA VAL A 229 8.46 10.70 -6.73
C VAL A 229 7.18 11.56 -6.69
N GLY A 230 7.07 12.56 -7.57
CA GLY A 230 5.90 13.43 -7.62
C GLY A 230 4.61 12.67 -7.94
N CYS A 231 4.62 11.82 -8.98
CA CYS A 231 3.45 11.03 -9.34
C CYS A 231 3.09 9.98 -8.27
N ALA A 232 4.09 9.35 -7.65
CA ALA A 232 3.88 8.35 -6.60
C ALA A 232 3.28 9.00 -5.33
N LEU A 233 3.81 10.15 -4.89
CA LEU A 233 3.25 10.89 -3.76
C LEU A 233 1.84 11.41 -4.04
N LEU A 234 1.54 11.80 -5.29
CA LEU A 234 0.19 12.18 -5.69
C LEU A 234 -0.78 10.99 -5.62
N ALA A 235 -0.35 9.81 -6.06
CA ALA A 235 -1.11 8.58 -5.94
C ALA A 235 -1.35 8.20 -4.47
N ASP A 236 -0.29 8.25 -3.64
CA ASP A 236 -0.39 8.01 -2.19
C ASP A 236 -1.37 8.99 -1.54
N LEU A 237 -1.29 10.29 -1.85
CA LEU A 237 -2.22 11.30 -1.35
C LEU A 237 -3.66 10.99 -1.74
N ALA A 238 -3.90 10.59 -2.99
CA ALA A 238 -5.23 10.17 -3.44
C ALA A 238 -5.71 8.91 -2.69
N GLY A 239 -4.83 7.93 -2.46
CA GLY A 239 -5.12 6.76 -1.64
C GLY A 239 -5.47 7.10 -0.19
N ILE A 240 -4.75 8.05 0.41
CA ILE A 240 -5.02 8.56 1.77
C ILE A 240 -6.40 9.22 1.82
N ILE A 241 -6.69 10.16 0.92
CA ILE A 241 -7.97 10.88 0.85
C ILE A 241 -9.11 9.88 0.60
N ALA A 242 -8.96 8.98 -0.37
CA ALA A 242 -9.95 7.95 -0.65
C ALA A 242 -10.18 7.03 0.55
N SER A 243 -9.12 6.65 1.28
CA SER A 243 -9.26 5.85 2.50
C SER A 243 -10.11 6.57 3.55
N ILE A 244 -9.88 7.87 3.78
CA ILE A 244 -10.66 8.67 4.72
C ILE A 244 -12.13 8.74 4.30
N LEU A 245 -12.39 9.10 3.04
CA LEU A 245 -13.75 9.28 2.53
C LEU A 245 -14.54 7.97 2.50
N VAL A 246 -13.92 6.89 2.03
CA VAL A 246 -14.56 5.57 1.96
C VAL A 246 -14.79 5.02 3.36
N CYS A 247 -13.82 5.11 4.27
CA CYS A 247 -14.06 4.70 5.66
C CYS A 247 -15.14 5.56 6.32
N ALA A 248 -15.20 6.87 6.06
CA ALA A 248 -16.28 7.72 6.57
C ALA A 248 -17.64 7.29 6.03
N TRP A 249 -17.71 6.90 4.76
CA TRP A 249 -18.95 6.39 4.16
C TRP A 249 -19.38 5.03 4.72
N PHE A 250 -18.45 4.08 4.88
CA PHE A 250 -18.75 2.74 5.39
C PHE A 250 -18.94 2.67 6.91
N PHE A 251 -18.22 3.50 7.67
CA PHE A 251 -18.06 3.34 9.12
C PHE A 251 -18.34 4.63 9.92
N GLY A 252 -18.44 5.79 9.27
CA GLY A 252 -18.63 7.08 9.96
C GLY A 252 -20.00 7.25 10.62
N GLY A 253 -20.98 6.39 10.33
CA GLY A 253 -22.30 6.39 10.99
C GLY A 253 -22.34 5.68 12.35
N ALA A 254 -21.27 4.98 12.75
CA ALA A 254 -21.27 4.13 13.95
C ALA A 254 -21.04 4.89 15.27
N THR A 255 -20.63 6.17 15.22
CA THR A 255 -20.33 6.98 16.42
C THR A 255 -21.51 7.81 16.94
N HIS A 256 -22.70 7.72 16.32
CA HIS A 256 -23.92 8.44 16.75
C HIS A 256 -25.07 7.54 17.25
N ARG A 257 -24.82 6.26 17.56
CA ARG A 257 -25.81 5.32 18.12
C ARG A 257 -25.32 4.62 19.38
N GLY A 258 -24.79 5.40 20.32
CA GLY A 258 -24.53 5.00 21.71
C GLY A 258 -25.34 5.87 22.64
#